data_AF-A0A975CTI1-F1
#
_entry.id   AF-A0A975CTI1-F1
#
_cell.length_a   1.000
_cell.length_b   1.000
_cell.length_c   1.000
_cell.angle_alpha   90.00
_cell.angle_beta   90.00
_cell.angle_gamma   90.00
#
_symmetry.space_group_name_H-M   'P 1'
#
loop_
_entity.id
_entity.type
_entity.pdbx_description
1 polymer ?
#
loop_
_entity_poly.entity_id
_entity_poly.type
_entity_poly.pdbx_seq_one_letter_code
_entity_poly.pdbx_strand_id
1 'polypeptide(L)'
;MAYNHWFVSRQKRKLTTVYPALIAYSDVCEGHIWERNIQLQLEDELANRAITDHGSLRARRNDQGGGGTRTLFKQMKDLGLVFLEENNKKCRLTLIGEDIVSGNITFVEAMRLQLQRYQYPSATVWNGRYGVSHEFKVHPFQFLFRLLKDPRLDGYISMEETAGIIIFEAKSDDDAVFQNVVEHIIRFRNGDRTSFHPDTKTKTYKDIANTLFNYIGITQYIDRDNSTMHIRKGKEQDVEAFITNWASFIPNPELSENYQRRYGRGNQSRDLRNFERETTKTQRARNEARIRREYIILSLHTPITKITSDVVRNVTERTGVDERIVRDYLTQNYPHGNLDDFFMAYREMAHMGRSGAAEFEMATKEMFTKVFNMNAKWVGPIGNTPDVFVESATFGFCGIIDNKAYKDHYSINGNHKRIMEDVYIPRYQTYGETVHPLAFFSYIAGSFGTNIDSQIDGIRIDTGINGSAMPVDILIDFAQDYIEKGYNHNAIQYIFSVNKEASIADLEALNGFVEYSEYHTMDTIAEAAENTVLHEEENNG
;
A
#
# COMPACT_ATOMS: atom_id res chain seq x y z
N MET A 1 -11.82 -15.22 -29.72
CA MET A 1 -12.58 -15.92 -28.67
C MET A 1 -12.38 -15.19 -27.37
N ALA A 2 -13.42 -15.11 -26.54
CA ALA A 2 -13.32 -14.60 -25.19
C ALA A 2 -12.43 -15.52 -24.34
N TYR A 3 -11.89 -15.00 -23.24
CA TYR A 3 -11.16 -15.76 -22.25
C TYR A 3 -12.13 -16.58 -21.39
N ASN A 4 -11.83 -17.87 -21.21
CA ASN A 4 -12.56 -18.78 -20.31
C ASN A 4 -11.93 -18.78 -18.90
N HIS A 5 -11.47 -17.62 -18.45
CA HIS A 5 -11.02 -17.32 -17.10
C HIS A 5 -11.11 -15.82 -16.93
N TRP A 6 -11.26 -15.36 -15.68
CA TRP A 6 -11.21 -13.94 -15.37
C TRP A 6 -9.78 -13.44 -15.10
N PHE A 7 -9.57 -12.14 -15.30
CA PHE A 7 -8.29 -11.46 -15.09
C PHE A 7 -8.53 -9.96 -14.90
N VAL A 8 -7.74 -9.31 -14.05
CA VAL A 8 -7.80 -7.85 -13.89
C VAL A 8 -6.85 -7.13 -14.84
N SER A 9 -7.18 -5.87 -15.18
CA SER A 9 -6.31 -5.04 -16.00
C SER A 9 -4.94 -4.81 -15.32
N ARG A 10 -3.84 -4.87 -16.07
CA ARG A 10 -2.48 -4.97 -15.49
C ARG A 10 -1.43 -4.05 -16.11
N GLN A 11 -1.81 -2.87 -16.61
CA GLN A 11 -0.83 -1.93 -17.18
C GLN A 11 0.20 -1.51 -16.12
N LYS A 12 -0.30 -1.22 -14.93
CA LYS A 12 0.46 -1.17 -13.69
C LYS A 12 0.00 -2.33 -12.83
N ARG A 13 0.90 -3.27 -12.52
CA ARG A 13 0.57 -4.43 -11.67
C ARG A 13 0.27 -4.02 -10.22
N LYS A 14 0.75 -2.84 -9.83
CA LYS A 14 0.59 -2.23 -8.52
C LYS A 14 -0.26 -0.96 -8.66
N LEU A 15 -1.17 -0.74 -7.71
CA LEU A 15 -2.23 0.24 -7.84
C LEU A 15 -1.86 1.63 -7.31
N THR A 16 -0.80 1.82 -6.50
CA THR A 16 -0.45 3.19 -6.03
C THR A 16 -0.28 4.18 -7.18
N THR A 17 0.32 3.73 -8.29
CA THR A 17 0.56 4.58 -9.48
C THR A 17 -0.71 4.96 -10.23
N VAL A 18 -1.85 4.31 -9.95
CA VAL A 18 -3.14 4.67 -10.52
C VAL A 18 -3.65 5.98 -9.93
N TYR A 19 -3.37 6.26 -8.66
CA TYR A 19 -3.78 7.52 -8.03
C TYR A 19 -3.16 8.76 -8.70
N PRO A 20 -1.81 8.92 -8.78
CA PRO A 20 -1.23 10.07 -9.44
C PRO A 20 -1.52 10.09 -10.95
N ALA A 21 -1.79 8.93 -11.57
CA ALA A 21 -2.28 8.85 -12.95
C ALA A 21 -3.72 9.36 -13.11
N LEU A 22 -4.60 9.10 -12.14
CA LEU A 22 -5.96 9.62 -12.11
C LEU A 22 -5.95 11.14 -11.95
N ILE A 23 -5.05 11.69 -11.13
CA ILE A 23 -4.85 13.14 -11.04
C ILE A 23 -4.41 13.70 -12.39
N ALA A 24 -3.38 13.10 -13.03
CA ALA A 24 -2.93 13.53 -14.36
C ALA A 24 -4.06 13.47 -15.40
N TYR A 25 -4.90 12.42 -15.35
CA TYR A 25 -6.09 12.32 -16.18
C TYR A 25 -7.08 13.45 -15.90
N SER A 26 -7.35 13.77 -14.63
CA SER A 26 -8.23 14.88 -14.28
C SER A 26 -7.71 16.23 -14.79
N ASP A 27 -6.39 16.45 -14.78
CA ASP A 27 -5.80 17.73 -15.17
C ASP A 27 -5.79 17.91 -16.70
N VAL A 28 -5.53 16.84 -17.44
CA VAL A 28 -5.30 16.90 -18.89
C VAL A 28 -6.54 16.49 -19.69
N CYS A 29 -7.25 15.45 -19.24
CA CYS A 29 -8.25 14.77 -20.06
C CYS A 29 -9.67 15.22 -19.75
N GLU A 30 -10.03 15.47 -18.48
CA GLU A 30 -11.41 15.77 -18.07
C GLU A 30 -12.05 16.86 -18.95
N GLY A 31 -13.25 16.59 -19.48
CA GLY A 31 -13.98 17.49 -20.37
C GLY A 31 -13.53 17.54 -21.83
N HIS A 32 -12.37 16.98 -22.16
CA HIS A 32 -11.85 16.91 -23.52
C HIS A 32 -12.23 15.60 -24.21
N ILE A 33 -12.27 15.61 -25.55
CA ILE A 33 -12.53 14.41 -26.35
C ILE A 33 -11.32 13.47 -26.26
N TRP A 34 -11.55 12.18 -26.00
CA TRP A 34 -10.47 11.20 -25.96
C TRP A 34 -9.91 10.90 -27.36
N GLU A 35 -8.88 11.64 -27.75
CA GLU A 35 -8.22 11.54 -29.04
C GLU A 35 -6.69 11.54 -28.92
N ARG A 36 -5.99 11.41 -30.06
CA ARG A 36 -4.52 11.25 -30.08
C ARG A 36 -3.78 12.40 -29.40
N ASN A 37 -4.21 13.64 -29.58
CA ASN A 37 -3.54 14.81 -28.99
C ASN A 37 -3.63 14.78 -27.45
N ILE A 38 -4.83 14.58 -26.91
CA ILE A 38 -5.05 14.43 -25.46
C ILE A 38 -4.27 13.23 -24.89
N GLN A 39 -4.19 12.12 -25.61
CA GLN A 39 -3.38 10.96 -25.20
C GLN A 39 -1.88 11.29 -25.09
N LEU A 40 -1.34 12.12 -25.99
CA LEU A 40 0.06 12.55 -25.95
C LEU A 40 0.32 13.52 -24.80
N GLN A 41 -0.58 14.48 -24.56
CA GLN A 41 -0.49 15.39 -23.42
C GLN A 41 -0.54 14.64 -22.08
N LEU A 42 -1.41 13.63 -21.97
CA LEU A 42 -1.46 12.80 -20.77
C LEU A 42 -0.17 12.01 -20.60
N GLU A 43 0.40 11.48 -21.68
CA GLU A 43 1.70 10.79 -21.64
C GLU A 43 2.83 11.71 -21.14
N ASP A 44 2.86 12.95 -21.61
CA ASP A 44 3.85 13.96 -21.17
C ASP A 44 3.67 14.29 -19.68
N GLU A 45 2.42 14.45 -19.21
CA GLU A 45 2.14 14.74 -17.80
C GLU A 45 2.47 13.56 -16.88
N LEU A 46 2.21 12.33 -17.32
CA LEU A 46 2.63 11.12 -16.59
C LEU A 46 4.15 11.04 -16.46
N ALA A 47 4.90 11.46 -17.48
CA ALA A 47 6.36 11.50 -17.44
C ALA A 47 6.87 12.59 -16.49
N ASN A 48 6.29 13.79 -16.52
CA ASN A 48 6.63 14.89 -15.59
C ASN A 48 6.46 14.50 -14.11
N ARG A 49 5.56 13.56 -13.82
CA ARG A 49 5.31 13.04 -12.48
C ARG A 49 6.10 11.79 -12.13
N ALA A 50 7.09 11.42 -12.94
CA ALA A 50 7.89 10.19 -12.80
C ALA A 50 7.07 8.87 -12.78
N ILE A 51 5.78 8.91 -13.17
CA ILE A 51 4.91 7.72 -13.20
C ILE A 51 5.37 6.73 -14.29
N THR A 52 6.12 7.22 -15.29
CA THR A 52 6.67 6.43 -16.39
C THR A 52 7.91 5.62 -16.01
N ASP A 53 8.69 6.07 -15.02
CA ASP A 53 10.03 5.56 -14.74
C ASP A 53 10.02 4.20 -14.01
N HIS A 54 8.88 3.85 -13.40
CA HIS A 54 8.68 2.57 -12.72
C HIS A 54 8.28 1.40 -13.65
N GLY A 55 8.78 1.42 -14.90
CA GLY A 55 9.00 0.19 -15.68
C GLY A 55 7.85 -0.40 -16.51
N SER A 56 6.79 0.34 -16.88
CA SER A 56 5.76 -0.23 -17.79
C SER A 56 5.07 0.72 -18.77
N LEU A 57 5.15 2.04 -18.57
CA LEU A 57 4.77 2.98 -19.63
C LEU A 57 6.01 3.14 -20.51
N ARG A 58 6.02 2.49 -21.68
CA ARG A 58 7.12 2.64 -22.63
C ARG A 58 7.26 4.13 -22.93
N ALA A 59 8.41 4.72 -22.61
CA ALA A 59 8.77 6.05 -23.07
C ALA A 59 8.56 6.13 -24.59
N ARG A 60 8.07 7.29 -25.06
CA ARG A 60 7.88 7.60 -26.47
C ARG A 60 9.18 7.27 -27.22
N ARG A 61 9.11 6.34 -28.18
CA ARG A 61 10.15 6.29 -29.22
C ARG A 61 9.84 7.45 -30.18
N ASN A 62 10.85 8.20 -30.61
CA ASN A 62 10.66 9.20 -31.66
C ASN A 62 9.89 8.53 -32.83
N ASP A 63 8.79 9.20 -33.23
CA ASP A 63 7.86 8.79 -34.29
C ASP A 63 6.95 7.56 -34.05
N GLN A 64 6.87 7.00 -32.84
CA GLN A 64 5.85 6.00 -32.50
C GLN A 64 5.09 6.34 -31.21
N GLY A 65 3.75 6.47 -31.30
CA GLY A 65 2.90 6.70 -30.14
C GLY A 65 2.92 5.52 -29.16
N GLY A 66 3.10 5.81 -27.87
CA GLY A 66 3.13 4.81 -26.81
C GLY A 66 1.78 4.11 -26.62
N GLY A 67 1.76 2.78 -26.65
CA GLY A 67 0.56 2.00 -26.31
C GLY A 67 0.18 2.06 -24.82
N GLY A 68 1.06 2.57 -23.96
CA GLY A 68 0.94 2.52 -22.50
C GLY A 68 -0.23 3.32 -21.95
N THR A 69 -0.45 4.55 -22.43
CA THR A 69 -1.52 5.45 -21.96
C THR A 69 -2.91 4.88 -22.22
N ARG A 70 -3.11 4.20 -23.35
CA ARG A 70 -4.39 3.52 -23.67
C ARG A 70 -4.68 2.37 -22.73
N THR A 71 -3.68 1.59 -22.36
CA THR A 71 -3.85 0.48 -21.41
C THR A 71 -4.05 0.98 -19.98
N LEU A 72 -3.39 2.08 -19.60
CA LEU A 72 -3.60 2.74 -18.30
C LEU A 72 -5.02 3.30 -18.19
N PHE A 73 -5.51 3.96 -19.26
CA PHE A 73 -6.89 4.40 -19.33
C PHE A 73 -7.87 3.24 -19.21
N LYS A 74 -7.61 2.12 -19.91
CA LYS A 74 -8.41 0.90 -19.76
C LYS A 74 -8.44 0.42 -18.30
N GLN A 75 -7.30 0.43 -17.60
CA GLN A 75 -7.20 0.04 -16.20
C GLN A 75 -8.00 0.97 -15.28
N MET A 76 -7.93 2.29 -15.47
CA MET A 76 -8.75 3.24 -14.70
C MET A 76 -10.26 3.03 -14.94
N LYS A 77 -10.66 2.72 -16.18
CA LYS A 77 -12.05 2.29 -16.47
C LYS A 77 -12.39 0.98 -15.77
N ASP A 78 -11.47 0.02 -15.74
CA ASP A 78 -11.68 -1.30 -15.13
C ASP A 78 -11.87 -1.23 -13.62
N LEU A 79 -11.30 -0.21 -13.00
CA LEU A 79 -11.48 0.14 -11.59
C LEU A 79 -12.69 1.06 -11.35
N GLY A 80 -13.42 1.46 -12.40
CA GLY A 80 -14.59 2.32 -12.29
C GLY A 80 -14.28 3.76 -11.91
N LEU A 81 -13.09 4.26 -12.22
CA LEU A 81 -12.63 5.61 -11.85
C LEU A 81 -12.95 6.66 -12.92
N VAL A 82 -13.01 6.23 -14.18
CA VAL A 82 -13.19 7.11 -15.34
C VAL A 82 -14.12 6.48 -16.37
N PHE A 83 -14.74 7.30 -17.21
CA PHE A 83 -15.53 6.84 -18.35
C PHE A 83 -15.43 7.82 -19.53
N LEU A 84 -15.99 7.40 -20.67
CA LEU A 84 -16.18 8.27 -21.82
C LEU A 84 -17.68 8.44 -22.02
N GLU A 85 -18.13 9.67 -22.24
CA GLU A 85 -19.51 9.92 -22.69
C GLU A 85 -19.76 9.18 -24.02
N GLU A 86 -20.89 8.49 -24.13
CA GLU A 86 -21.23 7.70 -25.31
C GLU A 86 -21.38 8.57 -26.57
N ASN A 87 -21.96 9.77 -26.41
CA ASN A 87 -22.34 10.65 -27.52
C ASN A 87 -21.16 11.39 -28.15
N ASN A 88 -20.22 11.90 -27.35
CA ASN A 88 -19.16 12.80 -27.83
C ASN A 88 -17.74 12.34 -27.45
N LYS A 89 -17.62 11.20 -26.74
CA LYS A 89 -16.34 10.64 -26.26
C LYS A 89 -15.54 11.57 -25.36
N LYS A 90 -16.20 12.54 -24.71
CA LYS A 90 -15.57 13.35 -23.67
C LYS A 90 -15.16 12.47 -22.49
N CYS A 91 -13.95 12.71 -22.02
CA CYS A 91 -13.37 12.13 -20.82
C CYS A 91 -14.10 12.62 -19.57
N ARG A 92 -14.45 11.68 -18.69
CA ARG A 92 -15.16 11.94 -17.43
C ARG A 92 -14.59 11.14 -16.27
N LEU A 93 -14.55 11.76 -15.10
CA LEU A 93 -14.45 11.08 -13.81
C LEU A 93 -15.81 10.50 -13.39
N THR A 94 -15.81 9.27 -12.87
CA THR A 94 -16.95 8.76 -12.10
C THR A 94 -17.07 9.51 -10.76
N LEU A 95 -18.15 9.31 -10.00
CA LEU A 95 -18.30 9.98 -8.69
C LEU A 95 -17.16 9.60 -7.74
N ILE A 96 -16.80 8.32 -7.67
CA ILE A 96 -15.66 7.89 -6.85
C ILE A 96 -14.34 8.45 -7.39
N GLY A 97 -14.19 8.59 -8.71
CA GLY A 97 -13.02 9.22 -9.31
C GLY A 97 -12.91 10.70 -8.93
N GLU A 98 -14.04 11.42 -8.93
CA GLU A 98 -14.11 12.81 -8.44
C GLU A 98 -13.82 12.89 -6.95
N ASP A 99 -14.35 11.98 -6.13
CA ASP A 99 -14.10 11.94 -4.70
C ASP A 99 -12.64 11.62 -4.39
N ILE A 100 -11.97 10.76 -5.17
CA ILE A 100 -10.53 10.50 -5.02
C ILE A 100 -9.70 11.74 -5.41
N VAL A 101 -9.98 12.34 -6.58
CA VAL A 101 -9.24 13.53 -7.06
C VAL A 101 -9.48 14.73 -6.16
N SER A 102 -10.71 14.87 -5.70
CA SER A 102 -11.13 15.84 -4.70
C SER A 102 -10.95 15.30 -3.29
N GLY A 103 -10.16 14.23 -3.09
CA GLY A 103 -9.78 13.57 -1.84
C GLY A 103 -10.81 13.55 -0.71
N ASN A 104 -12.10 13.46 -1.03
CA ASN A 104 -13.19 13.23 -0.10
C ASN A 104 -13.16 11.80 0.47
N ILE A 105 -12.36 10.94 -0.15
CA ILE A 105 -12.08 9.57 0.26
C ILE A 105 -10.61 9.28 -0.04
N THR A 106 -9.96 8.47 0.82
CA THR A 106 -8.60 7.99 0.54
C THR A 106 -8.60 7.05 -0.67
N PHE A 107 -7.44 6.87 -1.31
CA PHE A 107 -7.36 5.94 -2.43
C PHE A 107 -7.61 4.50 -1.98
N VAL A 108 -7.11 4.11 -0.81
CA VAL A 108 -7.30 2.78 -0.21
C VAL A 108 -8.79 2.48 0.04
N GLU A 109 -9.52 3.39 0.70
CA GLU A 109 -10.96 3.22 0.96
C GLU A 109 -11.77 3.14 -0.34
N ALA A 110 -11.44 3.98 -1.32
CA ALA A 110 -12.09 3.91 -2.62
C ALA A 110 -11.83 2.56 -3.31
N MET A 111 -10.61 2.03 -3.24
CA MET A 111 -10.30 0.71 -3.79
C MET A 111 -11.00 -0.40 -3.03
N ARG A 112 -11.19 -0.32 -1.70
CA ARG A 112 -12.03 -1.28 -0.95
C ARG A 112 -13.44 -1.33 -1.53
N LEU A 113 -14.08 -0.17 -1.77
CA LEU A 113 -15.42 -0.09 -2.38
C LEU A 113 -15.46 -0.64 -3.81
N GLN A 114 -14.46 -0.29 -4.63
CA GLN A 114 -14.42 -0.69 -6.03
C GLN A 114 -14.12 -2.19 -6.18
N LEU A 115 -13.16 -2.73 -5.42
CA LEU A 115 -12.83 -4.16 -5.45
C LEU A 115 -13.97 -5.02 -4.90
N GLN A 116 -14.69 -4.55 -3.89
CA GLN A 116 -15.90 -5.22 -3.39
C GLN A 116 -16.95 -5.37 -4.49
N ARG A 117 -17.13 -4.34 -5.33
CA ARG A 117 -18.11 -4.31 -6.43
C ARG A 117 -17.58 -4.82 -7.77
N TYR A 118 -16.30 -5.18 -7.83
CA TYR A 118 -15.69 -5.66 -9.07
C TYR A 118 -16.35 -6.98 -9.47
N GLN A 119 -16.79 -7.08 -10.72
CA GLN A 119 -17.59 -8.21 -11.19
C GLN A 119 -17.22 -8.64 -12.60
N TYR A 120 -17.59 -9.87 -12.95
CA TYR A 120 -17.85 -10.27 -14.33
C TYR A 120 -19.32 -10.66 -14.50
N PRO A 121 -19.95 -10.35 -15.65
CA PRO A 121 -19.38 -9.57 -16.75
C PRO A 121 -19.22 -8.08 -16.37
N SER A 122 -18.28 -7.39 -17.02
CA SER A 122 -18.06 -5.94 -16.87
C SER A 122 -17.93 -5.25 -18.21
N ALA A 123 -18.17 -3.93 -18.25
CA ALA A 123 -18.12 -3.16 -19.49
C ALA A 123 -16.75 -3.14 -20.19
N THR A 124 -15.65 -3.26 -19.44
CA THR A 124 -14.27 -3.19 -19.97
C THR A 124 -13.83 -4.46 -20.69
N VAL A 125 -14.48 -5.58 -20.41
CA VAL A 125 -14.21 -6.89 -21.04
C VAL A 125 -15.46 -7.50 -21.68
N TRP A 126 -16.51 -6.70 -21.88
CA TRP A 126 -17.74 -7.18 -22.52
C TRP A 126 -17.52 -7.56 -23.99
N ASN A 127 -16.83 -6.70 -24.74
CA ASN A 127 -16.61 -6.83 -26.19
C ASN A 127 -15.11 -6.93 -26.55
N GLY A 128 -14.84 -7.59 -27.68
CA GLY A 128 -13.55 -7.56 -28.37
C GLY A 128 -12.63 -8.76 -28.11
N ARG A 129 -11.42 -8.71 -28.69
CA ARG A 129 -10.43 -9.80 -28.65
C ARG A 129 -10.01 -10.20 -27.23
N TYR A 130 -10.16 -9.29 -26.27
CA TYR A 130 -9.77 -9.47 -24.87
C TYR A 130 -10.97 -9.56 -23.93
N GLY A 131 -12.15 -9.93 -24.43
CA GLY A 131 -13.33 -10.12 -23.59
C GLY A 131 -13.23 -11.36 -22.71
N VAL A 132 -13.98 -11.40 -21.62
CA VAL A 132 -14.16 -12.58 -20.75
C VAL A 132 -15.50 -13.23 -21.10
N SER A 133 -15.56 -14.56 -21.03
CA SER A 133 -16.79 -15.32 -21.29
C SER A 133 -17.92 -14.80 -20.41
N HIS A 134 -19.12 -14.60 -20.98
CA HIS A 134 -20.29 -14.11 -20.25
C HIS A 134 -20.92 -15.17 -19.34
N GLU A 135 -20.37 -16.39 -19.34
CA GLU A 135 -20.72 -17.42 -18.36
C GLU A 135 -20.28 -17.05 -16.94
N PHE A 136 -19.25 -16.20 -16.82
CA PHE A 136 -18.76 -15.72 -15.53
C PHE A 136 -19.72 -14.67 -14.97
N LYS A 137 -20.28 -14.96 -13.79
CA LYS A 137 -21.17 -14.13 -12.98
C LYS A 137 -20.67 -14.11 -11.54
N VAL A 138 -19.51 -13.52 -11.33
CA VAL A 138 -18.74 -13.62 -10.08
C VAL A 138 -18.25 -12.25 -9.64
N HIS A 139 -18.15 -12.03 -8.32
CA HIS A 139 -17.39 -10.95 -7.71
C HIS A 139 -16.02 -11.47 -7.24
N PRO A 140 -14.96 -11.35 -8.06
CA PRO A 140 -13.71 -12.09 -7.84
C PRO A 140 -13.09 -11.86 -6.47
N PHE A 141 -13.03 -10.62 -6.00
CA PHE A 141 -12.37 -10.28 -4.73
C PHE A 141 -13.21 -10.74 -3.53
N GLN A 142 -14.54 -10.70 -3.61
CA GLN A 142 -15.38 -11.30 -2.59
C GLN A 142 -15.22 -12.82 -2.55
N PHE A 143 -15.14 -13.47 -3.72
CA PHE A 143 -14.90 -14.92 -3.81
C PHE A 143 -13.55 -15.32 -3.19
N LEU A 144 -12.48 -14.55 -3.43
CA LEU A 144 -11.16 -14.79 -2.83
C LEU A 144 -11.21 -14.65 -1.30
N PHE A 145 -11.87 -13.62 -0.76
CA PHE A 145 -12.02 -13.47 0.69
C PHE A 145 -12.88 -14.58 1.31
N ARG A 146 -13.92 -15.06 0.61
CA ARG A 146 -14.69 -16.24 1.04
C ARG A 146 -13.80 -17.48 1.16
N LEU A 147 -12.91 -17.71 0.19
CA LEU A 147 -11.96 -18.83 0.23
C LEU A 147 -10.98 -18.70 1.41
N LEU A 148 -10.43 -17.51 1.62
CA LEU A 148 -9.51 -17.25 2.75
C LEU A 148 -10.15 -17.46 4.12
N LYS A 149 -11.46 -17.22 4.24
CA LYS A 149 -12.22 -17.49 5.47
C LYS A 149 -12.63 -18.95 5.65
N ASP A 150 -12.51 -19.80 4.62
CA ASP A 150 -12.96 -21.19 4.73
C ASP A 150 -11.95 -22.00 5.55
N PRO A 151 -12.34 -22.53 6.72
CA PRO A 151 -11.41 -23.22 7.61
C PRO A 151 -10.84 -24.51 7.01
N ARG A 152 -11.48 -25.07 5.96
CA ARG A 152 -10.98 -26.26 5.25
C ARG A 152 -9.76 -25.97 4.38
N LEU A 153 -9.45 -24.69 4.15
CA LEU A 153 -8.30 -24.23 3.39
C LEU A 153 -7.17 -23.70 4.29
N ASP A 154 -7.22 -24.00 5.59
CA ASP A 154 -6.17 -23.66 6.56
C ASP A 154 -5.86 -22.15 6.64
N GLY A 155 -6.80 -21.29 6.24
CA GLY A 155 -6.67 -19.84 6.29
C GLY A 155 -5.78 -19.20 5.21
N TYR A 156 -5.37 -19.95 4.18
CA TYR A 156 -4.53 -19.41 3.11
C TYR A 156 -4.96 -19.89 1.72
N ILE A 157 -4.62 -19.11 0.69
CA ILE A 157 -4.65 -19.57 -0.71
C ILE A 157 -3.35 -19.20 -1.43
N SER A 158 -2.93 -20.05 -2.37
CA SER A 158 -1.68 -19.86 -3.11
C SER A 158 -1.88 -19.24 -4.50
N MET A 159 -0.80 -18.64 -5.03
CA MET A 159 -0.75 -18.15 -6.40
C MET A 159 -0.96 -19.28 -7.41
N GLU A 160 -0.52 -20.50 -7.11
CA GLU A 160 -0.68 -21.64 -8.00
C GLU A 160 -2.14 -22.11 -8.05
N GLU A 161 -2.80 -22.22 -6.90
CA GLU A 161 -4.24 -22.49 -6.80
C GLU A 161 -5.05 -21.40 -7.52
N THR A 162 -4.65 -20.14 -7.35
CA THR A 162 -5.30 -19.02 -8.03
C THR A 162 -5.13 -19.11 -9.54
N ALA A 163 -3.91 -19.34 -10.01
CA ALA A 163 -3.56 -19.38 -11.42
C ALA A 163 -4.18 -20.57 -12.16
N GLY A 164 -4.22 -21.75 -11.55
CA GLY A 164 -4.60 -22.99 -12.23
C GLY A 164 -5.99 -23.53 -11.91
N ILE A 165 -6.66 -23.00 -10.88
CA ILE A 165 -7.98 -23.47 -10.43
C ILE A 165 -8.96 -22.31 -10.34
N ILE A 166 -8.71 -21.36 -9.43
CA ILE A 166 -9.72 -20.38 -9.00
C ILE A 166 -10.21 -19.51 -10.17
N ILE A 167 -9.30 -18.96 -10.99
CA ILE A 167 -9.70 -18.06 -12.10
C ILE A 167 -10.49 -18.75 -13.22
N PHE A 168 -10.43 -20.08 -13.30
CA PHE A 168 -11.13 -20.89 -14.29
C PHE A 168 -12.48 -21.42 -13.77
N GLU A 169 -12.53 -21.78 -12.49
CA GLU A 169 -13.66 -22.52 -11.91
C GLU A 169 -14.60 -21.66 -11.06
N ALA A 170 -14.14 -20.55 -10.50
CA ALA A 170 -14.99 -19.58 -9.82
C ALA A 170 -15.83 -18.80 -10.84
N LYS A 171 -16.83 -19.48 -11.40
CA LYS A 171 -17.70 -18.97 -12.47
C LYS A 171 -18.89 -18.18 -11.96
N SER A 172 -19.35 -18.44 -10.75
CA SER A 172 -20.40 -17.65 -10.11
C SER A 172 -20.19 -17.52 -8.61
N ASP A 173 -20.90 -16.59 -7.99
CA ASP A 173 -20.94 -16.45 -6.52
C ASP A 173 -21.80 -17.54 -5.83
N ASP A 174 -22.34 -18.49 -6.59
CA ASP A 174 -23.20 -19.56 -6.08
C ASP A 174 -22.43 -20.49 -5.13
N ASP A 175 -23.09 -20.92 -4.05
CA ASP A 175 -22.47 -21.79 -3.06
C ASP A 175 -22.02 -23.12 -3.65
N ALA A 176 -22.75 -23.69 -4.61
CA ALA A 176 -22.34 -24.93 -5.27
C ALA A 176 -21.00 -24.76 -6.04
N VAL A 177 -20.82 -23.62 -6.71
CA VAL A 177 -19.55 -23.31 -7.38
C VAL A 177 -18.44 -23.12 -6.35
N PHE A 178 -18.73 -22.37 -5.28
CA PHE A 178 -17.80 -22.19 -4.17
C PHE A 178 -17.33 -23.52 -3.57
N GLN A 179 -18.25 -24.44 -3.26
CA GLN A 179 -17.92 -25.76 -2.72
C GLN A 179 -17.05 -26.57 -3.68
N ASN A 180 -17.36 -26.58 -4.98
CA ASN A 180 -16.56 -27.29 -5.98
C ASN A 180 -15.12 -26.76 -6.04
N VAL A 181 -14.93 -25.44 -5.98
CA VAL A 181 -13.58 -24.83 -5.97
C VAL A 181 -12.83 -25.22 -4.70
N VAL A 182 -13.46 -25.17 -3.53
CA VAL A 182 -12.83 -25.58 -2.26
C VAL A 182 -12.40 -27.05 -2.32
N GLU A 183 -13.29 -27.95 -2.77
CA GLU A 183 -12.97 -29.37 -2.92
C GLU A 183 -11.82 -29.62 -3.90
N HIS A 184 -11.77 -28.89 -5.01
CA HIS A 184 -10.68 -29.02 -5.96
C HIS A 184 -9.35 -28.53 -5.37
N ILE A 185 -9.34 -27.40 -4.65
CA ILE A 185 -8.13 -26.96 -3.94
C ILE A 185 -7.65 -28.03 -2.96
N ILE A 186 -8.55 -28.64 -2.18
CA ILE A 186 -8.21 -29.71 -1.24
C ILE A 186 -7.63 -30.94 -1.96
N ARG A 187 -8.27 -31.40 -3.05
CA ARG A 187 -7.74 -32.49 -3.88
C ARG A 187 -6.36 -32.15 -4.44
N PHE A 188 -6.19 -30.91 -4.90
CA PHE A 188 -4.93 -30.42 -5.42
C PHE A 188 -3.82 -30.41 -4.36
N ARG A 189 -4.10 -29.94 -3.14
CA ARG A 189 -3.15 -30.01 -2.01
C ARG A 189 -2.75 -31.45 -1.68
N ASN A 190 -3.66 -32.41 -1.86
CA ASN A 190 -3.42 -33.85 -1.68
C ASN A 190 -2.74 -34.54 -2.89
N GLY A 191 -2.27 -33.78 -3.88
CA GLY A 191 -1.48 -34.30 -5.01
C GLY A 191 -2.27 -34.61 -6.27
N ASP A 192 -3.60 -34.42 -6.28
CA ASP A 192 -4.39 -34.50 -7.51
C ASP A 192 -4.02 -33.33 -8.42
N ARG A 193 -3.80 -33.59 -9.71
CA ARG A 193 -3.51 -32.57 -10.73
C ARG A 193 -4.53 -32.60 -11.86
N THR A 194 -5.57 -33.41 -11.73
CA THR A 194 -6.67 -33.50 -12.69
C THR A 194 -7.34 -32.16 -12.84
N SER A 195 -7.64 -31.73 -14.08
CA SER A 195 -8.29 -30.45 -14.38
C SER A 195 -7.52 -29.18 -13.98
N PHE A 196 -6.28 -29.29 -13.46
CA PHE A 196 -5.43 -28.14 -13.21
C PHE A 196 -4.99 -27.48 -14.53
N HIS A 197 -5.04 -26.15 -14.60
CA HIS A 197 -4.61 -25.38 -15.76
C HIS A 197 -3.18 -24.84 -15.59
N PRO A 198 -2.15 -25.45 -16.21
CA PRO A 198 -0.78 -24.96 -16.10
C PRO A 198 -0.54 -23.72 -16.97
N ASP A 199 0.50 -22.96 -16.62
CA ASP A 199 1.07 -21.95 -17.52
C ASP A 199 1.45 -22.59 -18.87
N THR A 200 1.35 -21.79 -19.93
CA THR A 200 1.76 -22.20 -21.28
C THR A 200 2.91 -21.32 -21.76
N LYS A 201 3.60 -21.74 -22.83
CA LYS A 201 4.68 -20.95 -23.44
C LYS A 201 4.30 -19.50 -23.79
N THR A 202 3.01 -19.22 -23.98
CA THR A 202 2.49 -17.92 -24.44
C THR A 202 1.55 -17.24 -23.44
N LYS A 203 1.16 -17.93 -22.36
CA LYS A 203 0.27 -17.39 -21.32
C LYS A 203 0.76 -17.78 -19.95
N THR A 204 1.01 -16.77 -19.13
CA THR A 204 1.43 -16.90 -17.75
C THR A 204 0.24 -16.53 -16.86
N TYR A 205 -0.53 -17.51 -16.40
CA TYR A 205 -1.63 -17.36 -15.45
C TYR A 205 -1.10 -16.99 -14.06
N LYS A 206 0.13 -17.40 -13.70
CA LYS A 206 0.81 -16.93 -12.48
C LYS A 206 0.96 -15.41 -12.41
N ASP A 207 1.15 -14.73 -13.54
CA ASP A 207 1.15 -13.26 -13.56
C ASP A 207 -0.23 -12.67 -13.25
N ILE A 208 -1.31 -13.34 -13.66
CA ILE A 208 -2.69 -12.93 -13.38
C ILE A 208 -2.95 -13.08 -11.88
N ALA A 209 -2.61 -14.25 -11.32
CA ALA A 209 -2.70 -14.50 -9.89
C ALA A 209 -1.91 -13.47 -9.07
N ASN A 210 -0.65 -13.19 -9.44
CA ASN A 210 0.14 -12.17 -8.76
C ASN A 210 -0.50 -10.77 -8.86
N THR A 211 -1.10 -10.42 -10.00
CA THR A 211 -1.80 -9.13 -10.14
C THR A 211 -3.05 -9.08 -9.26
N LEU A 212 -3.81 -10.17 -9.16
CA LEU A 212 -4.94 -10.29 -8.24
C LEU A 212 -4.50 -10.13 -6.78
N PHE A 213 -3.38 -10.76 -6.39
CA PHE A 213 -2.81 -10.64 -5.05
C PHE A 213 -2.34 -9.20 -4.75
N ASN A 214 -1.80 -8.49 -5.76
CA ASN A 214 -1.48 -7.07 -5.60
C ASN A 214 -2.74 -6.21 -5.41
N TYR A 215 -3.79 -6.49 -6.18
CA TYR A 215 -5.05 -5.75 -6.09
C TYR A 215 -5.71 -5.98 -4.73
N ILE A 216 -5.90 -7.24 -4.30
CA ILE A 216 -6.50 -7.52 -3.00
C ILE A 216 -5.62 -6.99 -1.85
N GLY A 217 -4.29 -7.00 -2.02
CA GLY A 217 -3.35 -6.42 -1.06
C GLY A 217 -3.54 -4.92 -0.80
N ILE A 218 -4.15 -4.16 -1.73
CA ILE A 218 -4.45 -2.74 -1.51
C ILE A 218 -5.50 -2.53 -0.41
N THR A 219 -6.32 -3.54 -0.14
CA THR A 219 -7.32 -3.47 0.94
C THR A 219 -6.67 -3.38 2.32
N GLN A 220 -5.39 -3.79 2.43
CA GLN A 220 -4.66 -3.97 3.68
C GLN A 220 -5.32 -4.98 4.64
N TYR A 221 -6.18 -5.86 4.13
CA TYR A 221 -6.85 -6.91 4.90
C TYR A 221 -6.16 -8.27 4.83
N ILE A 222 -5.12 -8.37 4.00
CA ILE A 222 -4.34 -9.59 3.82
C ILE A 222 -2.86 -9.31 4.04
N ASP A 223 -2.17 -10.34 4.49
CA ASP A 223 -0.73 -10.45 4.46
C ASP A 223 -0.33 -11.44 3.36
N ARG A 224 0.88 -11.28 2.85
CA ARG A 224 1.40 -12.09 1.75
C ARG A 224 2.72 -12.72 2.16
N ASP A 225 2.83 -14.00 1.85
CA ASP A 225 4.10 -14.69 1.80
C ASP A 225 4.51 -14.90 0.33
N ASN A 226 5.61 -15.62 0.11
CA ASN A 226 6.22 -15.81 -1.21
C ASN A 226 5.27 -16.32 -2.30
N SER A 227 4.29 -17.15 -1.92
CA SER A 227 3.35 -17.76 -2.85
C SER A 227 1.93 -17.82 -2.33
N THR A 228 1.66 -17.32 -1.13
CA THR A 228 0.39 -17.44 -0.43
C THR A 228 -0.10 -16.08 0.03
N MET A 229 -1.39 -15.98 0.27
CA MET A 229 -1.97 -14.87 1.04
C MET A 229 -2.86 -15.44 2.13
N HIS A 230 -2.93 -14.71 3.24
CA HIS A 230 -3.75 -15.02 4.40
C HIS A 230 -4.42 -13.74 4.91
N ILE A 231 -5.51 -13.86 5.68
CA ILE A 231 -6.15 -12.70 6.31
C ILE A 231 -5.19 -12.15 7.36
N ARG A 232 -4.96 -10.84 7.31
CA ARG A 232 -4.15 -10.14 8.31
C ARG A 232 -4.84 -10.25 9.66
N LYS A 233 -4.07 -10.60 10.69
CA LYS A 233 -4.58 -10.70 12.06
C LYS A 233 -5.25 -9.38 12.49
N GLY A 234 -6.45 -9.47 13.04
CA GLY A 234 -7.24 -8.30 13.45
C GLY A 234 -8.07 -7.66 12.33
N LYS A 235 -7.93 -8.11 11.09
CA LYS A 235 -8.74 -7.66 9.93
C LYS A 235 -9.90 -8.60 9.60
N GLU A 236 -10.19 -9.59 10.45
CA GLU A 236 -11.23 -10.59 10.19
C GLU A 236 -12.62 -9.94 10.08
N GLN A 237 -12.91 -8.94 10.93
CA GLN A 237 -14.18 -8.19 10.87
C GLN A 237 -14.28 -7.30 9.63
N ASP A 238 -13.17 -6.68 9.22
CA ASP A 238 -13.09 -5.90 7.99
C ASP A 238 -13.36 -6.79 6.76
N VAL A 239 -12.78 -8.00 6.74
CA VAL A 239 -13.05 -8.99 5.68
C VAL A 239 -14.50 -9.47 5.71
N GLU A 240 -15.09 -9.69 6.89
CA GLU A 240 -16.52 -10.01 7.00
C GLU A 240 -17.39 -8.90 6.41
N ALA A 241 -17.11 -7.64 6.76
CA ALA A 241 -17.84 -6.49 6.23
C ALA A 241 -17.63 -6.30 4.71
N PHE A 242 -16.48 -6.75 4.18
CA PHE A 242 -16.21 -6.73 2.75
C PHE A 242 -17.07 -7.75 1.99
N ILE A 243 -17.37 -8.91 2.56
CA ILE A 243 -18.18 -9.94 1.91
C ILE A 243 -19.67 -9.59 2.05
N THR A 244 -20.34 -9.36 0.92
CA THR A 244 -21.76 -9.03 0.92
C THR A 244 -22.61 -10.28 0.71
N ASN A 245 -23.56 -10.54 1.61
CA ASN A 245 -24.59 -11.56 1.38
C ASN A 245 -25.46 -11.14 0.19
N TRP A 246 -25.40 -11.93 -0.90
CA TRP A 246 -26.12 -11.69 -2.16
C TRP A 246 -25.74 -10.37 -2.85
N ALA A 247 -24.45 -10.17 -3.12
CA ALA A 247 -23.95 -9.04 -3.89
C ALA A 247 -24.71 -8.84 -5.21
N SER A 248 -25.26 -7.63 -5.41
CA SER A 248 -26.02 -7.31 -6.61
C SER A 248 -25.10 -7.02 -7.80
N PHE A 249 -25.30 -7.70 -8.92
CA PHE A 249 -24.62 -7.39 -10.17
C PHE A 249 -25.14 -6.09 -10.79
N ILE A 250 -24.22 -5.27 -11.28
CA ILE A 250 -24.49 -4.16 -12.16
C ILE A 250 -24.97 -4.73 -13.51
N PRO A 251 -26.20 -4.43 -13.94
CA PRO A 251 -26.76 -4.96 -15.17
C PRO A 251 -26.23 -4.21 -16.40
N ASN A 252 -26.46 -4.80 -17.56
CA ASN A 252 -26.23 -4.21 -18.89
C ASN A 252 -24.79 -3.68 -19.12
N PRO A 253 -23.74 -4.51 -18.91
CA PRO A 253 -22.35 -4.13 -19.14
C PRO A 253 -22.04 -3.67 -20.58
N GLU A 254 -22.88 -4.02 -21.56
CA GLU A 254 -22.81 -3.51 -22.93
C GLU A 254 -23.02 -2.00 -23.04
N LEU A 255 -23.78 -1.41 -22.10
CA LEU A 255 -24.01 0.04 -22.00
C LEU A 255 -22.88 0.66 -21.18
N SER A 256 -21.73 0.86 -21.82
CA SER A 256 -20.47 1.16 -21.14
C SER A 256 -20.53 2.39 -20.25
N GLU A 257 -21.17 3.49 -20.68
CA GLU A 257 -21.28 4.68 -19.83
C GLU A 257 -22.16 4.40 -18.60
N ASN A 258 -23.35 3.83 -18.81
CA ASN A 258 -24.29 3.51 -17.73
C ASN A 258 -23.69 2.56 -16.69
N TYR A 259 -22.98 1.52 -17.16
CA TYR A 259 -22.27 0.59 -16.29
C TYR A 259 -21.22 1.32 -15.46
N GLN A 260 -20.37 2.15 -16.09
CA GLN A 260 -19.27 2.81 -15.39
C GLN A 260 -19.75 3.83 -14.36
N ARG A 261 -20.81 4.57 -14.68
CA ARG A 261 -21.43 5.51 -13.73
C ARG A 261 -22.03 4.79 -12.52
N ARG A 262 -22.61 3.60 -12.70
CA ARG A 262 -23.12 2.76 -11.60
C ARG A 262 -22.00 2.15 -10.78
N TYR A 263 -20.97 1.65 -11.44
CA TYR A 263 -19.83 1.02 -10.79
C TYR A 263 -19.04 2.02 -9.95
N GLY A 264 -18.69 3.16 -10.55
CA GLY A 264 -17.96 4.26 -9.92
C GLY A 264 -18.81 5.23 -9.12
N ARG A 265 -19.95 4.81 -8.55
CA ARG A 265 -20.84 5.68 -7.77
C ARG A 265 -20.31 6.04 -6.38
N GLY A 266 -19.26 5.37 -5.92
CA GLY A 266 -18.72 5.52 -4.56
C GLY A 266 -19.78 5.22 -3.49
N ASN A 267 -19.90 6.11 -2.49
CA ASN A 267 -20.90 6.00 -1.42
C ASN A 267 -22.29 6.48 -1.84
N GLN A 268 -22.44 7.08 -3.02
CA GLN A 268 -23.72 7.59 -3.50
C GLN A 268 -24.61 6.44 -4.00
N SER A 269 -25.92 6.63 -3.88
CA SER A 269 -26.89 5.63 -4.35
C SER A 269 -26.92 5.54 -5.89
N ARG A 270 -26.82 6.69 -6.58
CA ARG A 270 -26.88 6.84 -8.04
C ARG A 270 -26.08 8.05 -8.51
N ASP A 271 -25.60 8.00 -9.75
CA ASP A 271 -25.04 9.16 -10.45
C ASP A 271 -26.14 9.83 -11.30
N LEU A 272 -26.53 11.05 -10.91
CA LEU A 272 -27.59 11.86 -11.55
C LEU A 272 -27.04 13.08 -12.31
N ARG A 273 -25.71 13.20 -12.44
CA ARG A 273 -25.08 14.35 -13.09
C ARG A 273 -25.52 14.47 -14.56
N ASN A 274 -25.69 15.71 -15.02
CA ASN A 274 -25.93 16.06 -16.42
C ASN A 274 -24.79 16.97 -16.89
N PHE A 275 -24.02 16.50 -17.89
CA PHE A 275 -22.82 17.18 -18.40
C PHE A 275 -23.10 18.20 -19.51
N GLU A 276 -24.35 18.38 -19.94
CA GLU A 276 -24.73 19.41 -20.92
C GLU A 276 -24.72 20.84 -20.32
N ARG A 277 -24.74 20.95 -19.00
CA ARG A 277 -24.64 22.22 -18.28
C ARG A 277 -23.24 22.36 -17.71
N GLU A 278 -22.36 23.07 -18.41
CA GLU A 278 -21.05 23.43 -17.86
C GLU A 278 -21.22 24.46 -16.74
N THR A 279 -21.09 24.02 -15.49
CA THR A 279 -20.95 24.94 -14.35
C THR A 279 -19.50 25.35 -14.21
N THR A 280 -19.21 26.65 -14.33
CA THR A 280 -17.88 27.19 -14.05
C THR A 280 -17.55 26.99 -12.56
N LYS A 281 -16.54 26.15 -12.26
CA LYS A 281 -16.03 25.99 -10.89
C LYS A 281 -15.52 27.34 -10.36
N THR A 282 -15.95 27.72 -9.15
CA THR A 282 -15.50 28.95 -8.48
C THR A 282 -14.00 28.91 -8.21
N GLN A 283 -13.36 30.08 -8.05
CA GLN A 283 -11.92 30.14 -7.72
C GLN A 283 -11.58 29.41 -6.41
N ARG A 284 -12.49 29.47 -5.43
CA ARG A 284 -12.37 28.71 -4.18
C ARG A 284 -12.26 27.20 -4.45
N ALA A 285 -13.20 26.63 -5.21
CA ALA A 285 -13.18 25.21 -5.54
C ALA A 285 -11.91 24.79 -6.31
N ARG A 286 -11.37 25.67 -7.16
CA ARG A 286 -10.09 25.43 -7.84
C ARG A 286 -8.91 25.41 -6.87
N ASN A 287 -8.84 26.36 -5.94
CA ASN A 287 -7.78 26.41 -4.93
C ASN A 287 -7.85 25.18 -4.01
N GLU A 288 -9.03 24.83 -3.52
CA GLU A 288 -9.27 23.66 -2.68
C GLU A 288 -8.81 22.37 -3.38
N ALA A 289 -9.14 22.19 -4.66
CA ALA A 289 -8.68 21.04 -5.44
C ALA A 289 -7.14 20.99 -5.57
N ARG A 290 -6.49 22.15 -5.80
CA ARG A 290 -5.01 22.23 -5.87
C ARG A 290 -4.34 21.90 -4.54
N ILE A 291 -4.86 22.47 -3.44
CA ILE A 291 -4.39 22.18 -2.07
C ILE A 291 -4.43 20.68 -1.83
N ARG A 292 -5.58 20.07 -2.12
CA ARG A 292 -5.82 18.67 -1.84
C ARG A 292 -4.94 17.74 -2.64
N ARG A 293 -4.80 18.01 -3.94
CA ARG A 293 -3.91 17.27 -4.84
C ARG A 293 -2.49 17.23 -4.29
N GLU A 294 -1.92 18.39 -3.95
CA GLU A 294 -0.54 18.46 -3.49
C GLU A 294 -0.37 17.87 -2.08
N TYR A 295 -1.39 17.95 -1.24
CA TYR A 295 -1.43 17.27 0.06
C TYR A 295 -1.36 15.75 -0.08
N ILE A 296 -2.13 15.14 -0.98
CA ILE A 296 -2.12 13.68 -1.12
C ILE A 296 -0.83 13.20 -1.81
N ILE A 297 -0.28 13.96 -2.76
CA ILE A 297 1.05 13.67 -3.32
C ILE A 297 2.10 13.67 -2.19
N LEU A 298 2.03 14.62 -1.26
CA LEU A 298 2.91 14.66 -0.10
C LEU A 298 2.68 13.43 0.80
N SER A 299 1.43 13.01 1.04
CA SER A 299 1.13 11.86 1.91
C SER A 299 1.60 10.52 1.35
N LEU A 300 1.89 10.40 0.06
CA LEU A 300 2.52 9.18 -0.50
C LEU A 300 4.00 9.03 -0.13
N HIS A 301 4.67 10.11 0.26
CA HIS A 301 6.11 10.11 0.54
C HIS A 301 6.45 10.51 1.97
N THR A 302 5.49 11.08 2.69
CA THR A 302 5.65 11.54 4.07
C THR A 302 4.48 11.02 4.90
N PRO A 303 4.73 10.34 6.02
CA PRO A 303 3.66 9.95 6.93
C PRO A 303 3.09 11.20 7.60
N ILE A 304 1.83 11.51 7.31
CA ILE A 304 1.13 12.65 7.91
C ILE A 304 0.19 12.13 8.99
N THR A 305 0.56 12.33 10.26
CA THR A 305 -0.26 11.94 11.43
C THR A 305 -1.15 13.09 11.95
N LYS A 306 -0.84 14.33 11.54
CA LYS A 306 -1.63 15.55 11.81
C LYS A 306 -1.20 16.67 10.88
N ILE A 307 -2.02 17.73 10.79
CA ILE A 307 -1.67 18.92 10.00
C ILE A 307 -0.72 19.82 10.78
N THR A 308 0.54 19.81 10.40
CA THR A 308 1.61 20.63 10.97
C THR A 308 1.97 21.80 10.05
N SER A 309 2.70 22.78 10.58
CA SER A 309 3.16 23.95 9.79
C SER A 309 4.04 23.57 8.60
N ASP A 310 4.84 22.50 8.70
CA ASP A 310 5.67 22.02 7.58
C ASP A 310 4.83 21.37 6.46
N VAL A 311 3.74 20.68 6.80
CA VAL A 311 2.78 20.17 5.81
C VAL A 311 2.10 21.33 5.08
N VAL A 312 1.61 22.31 5.84
CA VAL A 312 0.96 23.51 5.29
C VAL A 312 1.92 24.26 4.36
N ARG A 313 3.16 24.52 4.81
CA ARG A 313 4.17 25.20 4.01
C ARG A 313 4.48 24.47 2.70
N ASN A 314 4.69 23.15 2.74
CA ASN A 314 4.95 22.36 1.53
C ASN A 314 3.82 22.51 0.50
N VAL A 315 2.57 22.41 0.96
CA VAL A 315 1.40 22.53 0.08
C VAL A 315 1.25 23.97 -0.43
N THR A 316 1.49 24.98 0.41
CA THR A 316 1.50 26.39 0.01
C THR A 316 2.55 26.68 -1.06
N GLU A 317 3.78 26.19 -0.91
CA GLU A 317 4.86 26.40 -1.88
C GLU A 317 4.55 25.77 -3.24
N ARG A 318 3.98 24.55 -3.25
CA ARG A 318 3.62 23.86 -4.50
C ARG A 318 2.38 24.42 -5.19
N THR A 319 1.43 24.93 -4.41
CA THR A 319 0.18 25.45 -4.96
C THR A 319 0.19 26.96 -5.20
N GLY A 320 1.06 27.71 -4.53
CA GLY A 320 1.00 29.17 -4.48
C GLY A 320 -0.29 29.72 -3.87
N VAL A 321 -1.07 28.89 -3.15
CA VAL A 321 -2.27 29.32 -2.43
C VAL A 321 -1.88 29.85 -1.06
N ASP A 322 -2.52 30.94 -0.65
CA ASP A 322 -2.28 31.59 0.65
C ASP A 322 -2.27 30.60 1.82
N GLU A 323 -1.26 30.71 2.69
CA GLU A 323 -0.99 29.77 3.77
C GLU A 323 -2.17 29.62 4.74
N ARG A 324 -2.91 30.70 5.01
CA ARG A 324 -4.08 30.64 5.89
C ARG A 324 -5.18 29.79 5.26
N ILE A 325 -5.44 29.98 3.96
CA ILE A 325 -6.42 29.18 3.22
C ILE A 325 -6.01 27.71 3.21
N VAL A 326 -4.73 27.41 2.97
CA VAL A 326 -4.21 26.04 3.01
C VAL A 326 -4.40 25.42 4.39
N ARG A 327 -4.01 26.12 5.46
CA ARG A 327 -4.13 25.64 6.83
C ARG A 327 -5.57 25.36 7.23
N ASP A 328 -6.47 26.32 6.99
CA ASP A 328 -7.88 26.20 7.33
C ASP A 328 -8.50 25.00 6.60
N TYR A 329 -8.17 24.85 5.31
CA TYR A 329 -8.65 23.74 4.51
C TYR A 329 -8.14 22.38 4.98
N LEU A 330 -6.83 22.23 5.17
CA LEU A 330 -6.23 20.96 5.57
C LEU A 330 -6.68 20.55 6.96
N THR A 331 -6.74 21.47 7.91
CA THR A 331 -7.20 21.18 9.28
C THR A 331 -8.67 20.75 9.28
N GLN A 332 -9.51 21.35 8.44
CA GLN A 332 -10.92 21.01 8.33
C GLN A 332 -11.15 19.64 7.67
N ASN A 333 -10.40 19.31 6.61
CA ASN A 333 -10.66 18.14 5.78
C ASN A 333 -9.79 16.92 6.12
N TYR A 334 -8.63 17.13 6.75
CA TYR A 334 -7.65 16.09 7.10
C TYR A 334 -7.15 16.25 8.54
N PRO A 335 -8.04 16.41 9.55
CA PRO A 335 -7.63 16.73 10.92
C PRO A 335 -6.66 15.71 11.53
N HIS A 336 -6.74 14.44 11.10
CA HIS A 336 -5.92 13.33 11.58
C HIS A 336 -4.82 12.90 10.59
N GLY A 337 -4.56 13.71 9.55
CA GLY A 337 -3.58 13.35 8.52
C GLY A 337 -4.06 12.23 7.59
N ASN A 338 -3.11 11.53 6.96
CA ASN A 338 -3.35 10.41 6.06
C ASN A 338 -2.13 9.47 6.04
N LEU A 339 -2.21 8.40 6.82
CA LEU A 339 -1.10 7.47 7.01
C LEU A 339 -1.20 6.23 6.10
N ASP A 340 -2.42 5.81 5.76
CA ASP A 340 -2.67 4.64 4.92
C ASP A 340 -2.06 4.79 3.52
N ASP A 341 -2.15 6.00 2.94
CA ASP A 341 -1.57 6.29 1.63
C ASP A 341 -0.03 6.20 1.67
N PHE A 342 0.59 6.62 2.77
CA PHE A 342 2.04 6.47 2.99
C PHE A 342 2.44 5.00 3.09
N PHE A 343 1.78 4.21 3.93
CA PHE A 343 2.11 2.79 4.12
C PHE A 343 1.91 1.98 2.85
N MET A 344 0.86 2.28 2.09
CA MET A 344 0.64 1.69 0.77
C MET A 344 1.82 2.00 -0.16
N ALA A 345 2.23 3.25 -0.28
CA ALA A 345 3.36 3.64 -1.12
C ALA A 345 4.68 3.01 -0.64
N TYR A 346 4.93 3.00 0.67
CA TYR A 346 6.11 2.42 1.31
C TYR A 346 6.27 0.93 1.00
N ARG A 347 5.20 0.14 1.15
CA ARG A 347 5.14 -1.28 0.76
C ARG A 347 5.53 -1.46 -0.70
N GLU A 348 5.06 -0.58 -1.58
CA GLU A 348 5.36 -0.70 -2.99
C GLU A 348 6.82 -0.43 -3.34
N MET A 349 7.44 0.58 -2.71
CA MET A 349 8.84 0.97 -2.90
C MET A 349 9.80 -0.20 -2.62
N ALA A 350 9.50 -1.01 -1.61
CA ALA A 350 10.27 -2.20 -1.25
C ALA A 350 10.37 -3.25 -2.36
N HIS A 351 9.42 -3.26 -3.29
CA HIS A 351 9.37 -4.21 -4.41
C HIS A 351 9.64 -3.55 -5.78
N MET A 352 10.16 -2.32 -5.82
CA MET A 352 10.41 -1.59 -7.07
C MET A 352 11.78 -1.90 -7.69
N GLY A 353 12.66 -2.61 -6.99
CA GLY A 353 14.03 -2.81 -7.45
C GLY A 353 14.86 -1.52 -7.36
N ARG A 354 16.00 -1.49 -8.06
CA ARG A 354 16.93 -0.34 -8.05
C ARG A 354 16.31 1.00 -8.44
N SER A 355 15.26 1.02 -9.27
CA SER A 355 14.59 2.25 -9.71
C SER A 355 13.79 2.96 -8.62
N GLY A 356 13.46 2.28 -7.51
CA GLY A 356 12.74 2.87 -6.37
C GLY A 356 13.54 2.87 -5.06
N ALA A 357 14.84 2.56 -5.10
CA ALA A 357 15.66 2.41 -3.90
C ALA A 357 15.77 3.74 -3.12
N ALA A 358 16.14 4.83 -3.78
CA ALA A 358 16.27 6.14 -3.13
C ALA A 358 14.94 6.62 -2.49
N GLU A 359 13.81 6.38 -3.17
CA GLU A 359 12.48 6.71 -2.62
C GLU A 359 12.18 5.87 -1.38
N PHE A 360 12.53 4.57 -1.40
CA PHE A 360 12.36 3.67 -0.26
C PHE A 360 13.19 4.09 0.96
N GLU A 361 14.43 4.49 0.73
CA GLU A 361 15.35 4.98 1.78
C GLU A 361 14.81 6.28 2.40
N MET A 362 14.39 7.24 1.57
CA MET A 362 13.84 8.51 2.03
C MET A 362 12.52 8.34 2.79
N ALA A 363 11.63 7.46 2.31
CA ALA A 363 10.39 7.14 3.01
C ALA A 363 10.65 6.45 4.36
N THR A 364 11.67 5.58 4.44
CA THR A 364 12.10 4.97 5.70
C THR A 364 12.56 6.03 6.70
N LYS A 365 13.41 6.96 6.26
CA LYS A 365 13.82 8.11 7.07
C LYS A 365 12.62 8.92 7.56
N GLU A 366 11.64 9.21 6.70
CA GLU A 366 10.43 9.93 7.07
C GLU A 366 9.58 9.17 8.09
N MET A 367 9.43 7.84 7.97
CA MET A 367 8.75 7.00 8.95
C MET A 367 9.39 7.13 10.34
N PHE A 368 10.72 6.97 10.43
CA PHE A 368 11.43 7.11 11.69
C PHE A 368 11.35 8.52 12.29
N THR A 369 11.30 9.55 11.43
CA THR A 369 11.18 10.94 11.89
C THR A 369 9.77 11.26 12.41
N LYS A 370 8.73 10.90 11.64
CA LYS A 370 7.37 11.42 11.83
C LYS A 370 6.43 10.48 12.58
N VAL A 371 6.68 9.17 12.51
CA VAL A 371 5.90 8.16 13.23
C VAL A 371 6.59 7.83 14.54
N PHE A 372 7.85 7.43 14.46
CA PHE A 372 8.60 6.97 15.63
C PHE A 372 9.18 8.11 16.48
N ASN A 373 9.21 9.34 15.98
CA ASN A 373 9.79 10.52 16.66
C ASN A 373 11.30 10.39 16.99
N MET A 374 12.05 9.69 16.15
CA MET A 374 13.51 9.62 16.22
C MET A 374 14.17 10.72 15.36
N ASN A 375 15.40 11.08 15.69
CA ASN A 375 16.24 11.87 14.79
C ASN A 375 16.75 10.95 13.67
N ALA A 376 16.31 11.16 12.41
CA ALA A 376 16.70 10.31 11.29
C ALA A 376 17.35 11.09 10.14
N LYS A 377 18.46 10.55 9.61
CA LYS A 377 19.24 11.13 8.50
C LYS A 377 19.29 10.14 7.34
N TRP A 378 19.03 10.62 6.11
CA TRP A 378 19.27 9.86 4.88
C TRP A 378 20.75 10.02 4.50
N VAL A 379 21.54 8.99 4.81
CA VAL A 379 23.01 9.03 4.68
C VAL A 379 23.52 8.18 3.51
N GLY A 380 22.65 7.39 2.87
CA GLY A 380 22.98 6.58 1.69
C GLY A 380 23.71 7.33 0.55
N PRO A 381 23.30 8.57 0.18
CA PRO A 381 23.95 9.32 -0.90
C PRO A 381 25.42 9.68 -0.65
N ILE A 382 25.91 9.62 0.59
CA ILE A 382 27.31 9.87 0.94
C ILE A 382 28.22 8.77 0.36
N GLY A 383 27.68 7.55 0.22
CA GLY A 383 28.42 6.37 -0.23
C GLY A 383 29.27 5.75 0.87
N ASN A 384 29.40 4.42 0.87
CA ASN A 384 30.03 3.64 1.96
C ASN A 384 29.43 3.95 3.34
N THR A 385 28.13 4.24 3.36
CA THR A 385 27.29 4.50 4.51
C THR A 385 26.05 3.60 4.41
N PRO A 386 25.39 3.28 5.53
CA PRO A 386 24.05 2.71 5.48
C PRO A 386 23.09 3.67 4.77
N ASP A 387 21.88 3.22 4.47
CA ASP A 387 20.91 4.07 3.79
C ASP A 387 20.34 5.13 4.74
N VAL A 388 19.96 4.71 5.95
CA VAL A 388 19.38 5.59 6.97
C VAL A 388 20.09 5.40 8.31
N PHE A 389 20.42 6.52 8.95
CA PHE A 389 20.87 6.57 10.33
C PHE A 389 19.74 7.10 11.21
N VAL A 390 19.52 6.47 12.37
CA VAL A 390 18.47 6.86 13.32
C VAL A 390 19.04 7.00 14.73
N GLU A 391 18.54 7.97 15.48
CA GLU A 391 19.02 8.29 16.82
C GLU A 391 17.86 8.64 17.75
N SER A 392 17.86 8.00 18.90
CA SER A 392 17.02 8.32 20.04
C SER A 392 17.85 9.10 21.04
N ALA A 393 17.82 10.44 20.97
CA ALA A 393 18.51 11.27 21.95
C ALA A 393 17.95 11.05 23.37
N THR A 394 16.63 10.85 23.48
CA THR A 394 15.93 10.67 24.76
C THR A 394 16.27 9.35 25.46
N PHE A 395 16.47 8.27 24.71
CA PHE A 395 16.82 6.95 25.27
C PHE A 395 18.31 6.60 25.10
N GLY A 396 19.10 7.52 24.51
CA GLY A 396 20.55 7.43 24.47
C GLY A 396 21.11 6.32 23.59
N PHE A 397 20.49 6.02 22.45
CA PHE A 397 21.00 5.03 21.49
C PHE A 397 20.83 5.49 20.04
N CYS A 398 21.59 4.86 19.13
CA CYS A 398 21.38 5.00 17.69
C CYS A 398 21.27 3.64 17.00
N GLY A 399 20.84 3.67 15.74
CA GLY A 399 20.68 2.51 14.87
C GLY A 399 21.03 2.84 13.43
N ILE A 400 21.39 1.81 12.67
CA ILE A 400 21.69 1.93 11.24
C ILE A 400 20.81 1.00 10.43
N ILE A 401 20.33 1.48 9.29
CA ILE A 401 19.32 0.82 8.49
C ILE A 401 19.77 0.79 7.03
N ASP A 402 19.65 -0.38 6.42
CA ASP A 402 20.00 -0.65 5.04
C ASP A 402 18.76 -1.19 4.31
N ASN A 403 18.16 -0.36 3.48
CA ASN A 403 16.98 -0.66 2.68
C ASN A 403 17.34 -1.50 1.47
N LYS A 404 16.50 -2.48 1.16
CA LYS A 404 16.74 -3.43 0.08
C LYS A 404 15.49 -3.59 -0.77
N ALA A 405 15.39 -2.72 -1.77
CA ALA A 405 14.36 -2.79 -2.79
C ALA A 405 14.67 -3.93 -3.79
N TYR A 406 14.11 -5.11 -3.56
CA TYR A 406 14.26 -6.29 -4.42
C TYR A 406 12.89 -6.79 -4.90
N LYS A 407 12.86 -7.33 -6.12
CA LYS A 407 11.62 -7.93 -6.67
C LYS A 407 11.31 -9.28 -6.04
N ASP A 408 12.37 -10.01 -5.67
CA ASP A 408 12.34 -11.32 -5.06
C ASP A 408 12.92 -11.23 -3.63
N HIS A 409 13.15 -12.37 -2.99
CA HIS A 409 13.67 -12.46 -1.63
C HIS A 409 15.07 -11.87 -1.50
N TYR A 410 15.26 -11.03 -0.50
CA TYR A 410 16.57 -10.52 -0.15
C TYR A 410 17.34 -11.52 0.71
N SER A 411 18.61 -11.73 0.41
CA SER A 411 19.56 -12.44 1.26
C SER A 411 20.86 -11.64 1.31
N ILE A 412 21.52 -11.69 2.47
CA ILE A 412 22.75 -10.95 2.71
C ILE A 412 23.88 -11.69 1.98
N ASN A 413 24.31 -11.15 0.84
CA ASN A 413 25.49 -11.69 0.16
C ASN A 413 26.78 -11.31 0.91
N GLY A 414 27.88 -12.02 0.60
CA GLY A 414 29.16 -11.81 1.29
C GLY A 414 29.69 -10.38 1.21
N ASN A 415 29.39 -9.64 0.14
CA ASN A 415 29.80 -8.24 0.05
C ASN A 415 28.95 -7.33 0.95
N HIS A 416 27.63 -7.54 1.02
CA HIS A 416 26.76 -6.78 1.93
C HIS A 416 27.12 -7.05 3.40
N LYS A 417 27.39 -8.31 3.76
CA LYS A 417 27.88 -8.70 5.10
C LYS A 417 29.16 -7.93 5.44
N ARG A 418 30.18 -8.06 4.58
CA ARG A 418 31.49 -7.38 4.75
C ARG A 418 31.33 -5.87 4.89
N ILE A 419 30.47 -5.24 4.08
CA ILE A 419 30.25 -3.80 4.15
C ILE A 419 29.59 -3.42 5.49
N MET A 420 28.60 -4.17 5.96
CA MET A 420 27.98 -3.92 7.26
C MET A 420 29.00 -4.03 8.40
N GLU A 421 29.80 -5.10 8.40
CA GLU A 421 30.77 -5.44 9.45
C GLU A 421 32.01 -4.53 9.46
N ASP A 422 32.62 -4.31 8.30
CA ASP A 422 33.93 -3.64 8.22
C ASP A 422 33.80 -2.14 7.96
N VAL A 423 32.63 -1.68 7.53
CA VAL A 423 32.44 -0.28 7.08
C VAL A 423 31.33 0.41 7.87
N TYR A 424 30.10 -0.11 7.84
CA TYR A 424 28.96 0.62 8.41
C TYR A 424 29.02 0.63 9.93
N ILE A 425 29.03 -0.54 10.57
CA ILE A 425 29.04 -0.66 12.03
C ILE A 425 30.24 0.05 12.66
N PRO A 426 31.50 -0.09 12.19
CA PRO A 426 32.64 0.57 12.83
C PRO A 426 32.66 2.10 12.68
N ARG A 427 31.95 2.65 11.68
CA ARG A 427 32.02 4.08 11.32
C ARG A 427 30.75 4.86 11.65
N TYR A 428 29.81 4.27 12.38
CA TYR A 428 28.50 4.88 12.64
C TYR A 428 28.56 6.28 13.26
N GLN A 429 29.53 6.52 14.14
CA GLN A 429 29.74 7.83 14.76
C GLN A 429 30.12 8.91 13.75
N THR A 430 30.77 8.54 12.64
CA THR A 430 31.25 9.50 11.63
C THR A 430 30.10 10.06 10.80
N TYR A 431 29.23 9.20 10.25
CA TYR A 431 28.09 9.67 9.44
C TYR A 431 26.84 9.99 10.27
N GLY A 432 26.75 9.44 11.49
CA GLY A 432 25.71 9.81 12.46
C GLY A 432 25.98 11.15 13.16
N GLU A 433 27.26 11.51 13.31
CA GLU A 433 27.72 12.63 14.16
C GLU A 433 27.19 12.50 15.60
N THR A 434 27.30 11.30 16.17
CA THR A 434 26.68 10.93 17.46
C THR A 434 27.70 10.49 18.50
N VAL A 435 27.33 10.67 19.75
CA VAL A 435 28.03 10.11 20.93
C VAL A 435 27.32 8.89 21.51
N HIS A 436 26.10 8.59 21.06
CA HIS A 436 25.30 7.50 21.58
C HIS A 436 25.77 6.15 21.02
N PRO A 437 25.71 5.06 21.81
CA PRO A 437 26.07 3.72 21.33
C PRO A 437 25.15 3.24 20.22
N LEU A 438 25.71 2.45 19.31
CA LEU A 438 24.94 1.72 18.29
C LEU A 438 24.22 0.54 18.96
N ALA A 439 22.90 0.61 19.05
CA ALA A 439 22.08 -0.45 19.63
C ALA A 439 21.74 -1.55 18.63
N PHE A 440 21.50 -1.18 17.37
CA PHE A 440 21.13 -2.15 16.34
C PHE A 440 21.60 -1.78 14.93
N PHE A 441 21.73 -2.81 14.09
CA PHE A 441 21.68 -2.67 12.63
C PHE A 441 20.44 -3.38 12.07
N SER A 442 19.90 -2.92 10.94
CA SER A 442 18.78 -3.61 10.31
C SER A 442 18.84 -3.58 8.80
N TYR A 443 18.43 -4.69 8.18
CA TYR A 443 18.04 -4.70 6.78
C TYR A 443 16.52 -4.58 6.69
N ILE A 444 16.00 -3.67 5.86
CA ILE A 444 14.55 -3.56 5.60
C ILE A 444 14.28 -3.94 4.16
N ALA A 445 13.42 -4.94 3.93
CA ALA A 445 13.11 -5.46 2.60
C ALA A 445 11.66 -5.93 2.51
N GLY A 446 11.16 -6.12 1.28
CA GLY A 446 9.82 -6.66 1.07
C GLY A 446 9.67 -8.12 1.50
N SER A 447 10.73 -8.94 1.40
CA SER A 447 10.78 -10.32 1.91
C SER A 447 12.23 -10.79 2.01
N PHE A 448 12.48 -11.83 2.80
CA PHE A 448 13.81 -12.40 3.00
C PHE A 448 13.90 -13.88 2.59
N GLY A 449 15.13 -14.34 2.30
CA GLY A 449 15.43 -15.73 2.00
C GLY A 449 15.56 -16.58 3.27
N THR A 450 15.38 -17.89 3.14
CA THR A 450 15.32 -18.85 4.27
C THR A 450 16.52 -18.87 5.20
N ASN A 451 17.68 -18.36 4.77
CA ASN A 451 18.91 -18.36 5.56
C ASN A 451 19.13 -17.04 6.32
N ILE A 452 18.20 -16.08 6.23
CA ILE A 452 18.41 -14.72 6.72
C ILE A 452 18.71 -14.68 8.22
N ASP A 453 18.04 -15.50 9.02
CA ASP A 453 18.25 -15.57 10.48
C ASP A 453 19.71 -15.85 10.82
N SER A 454 20.28 -16.91 10.23
CA SER A 454 21.69 -17.26 10.40
C SER A 454 22.65 -16.18 9.90
N GLN A 455 22.25 -15.40 8.89
CA GLN A 455 23.08 -14.32 8.33
C GLN A 455 23.11 -13.11 9.28
N ILE A 456 21.97 -12.76 9.88
CA ILE A 456 21.86 -11.72 10.90
C ILE A 456 22.63 -12.12 12.15
N ASP A 457 22.42 -13.34 12.67
CA ASP A 457 23.11 -13.83 13.86
C ASP A 457 24.63 -13.90 13.64
N GLY A 458 25.08 -14.24 12.42
CA GLY A 458 26.49 -14.19 12.04
C GLY A 458 27.11 -12.80 12.22
N ILE A 459 26.45 -11.74 11.72
CA ILE A 459 26.94 -10.36 11.90
C ILE A 459 26.96 -9.97 13.38
N ARG A 460 25.95 -10.39 14.15
CA ARG A 460 25.92 -10.16 15.61
C ARG A 460 27.08 -10.84 16.31
N ILE A 461 27.38 -12.10 15.98
CA ILE A 461 28.52 -12.84 16.54
C ILE A 461 29.84 -12.14 16.22
N ASP A 462 30.00 -11.68 14.98
CA ASP A 462 31.24 -11.09 14.49
C ASP A 462 31.47 -9.65 15.04
N THR A 463 30.41 -8.90 15.30
CA THR A 463 30.50 -7.47 15.66
C THR A 463 30.07 -7.14 17.10
N GLY A 464 29.32 -8.03 17.74
CA GLY A 464 28.69 -7.79 19.05
C GLY A 464 27.46 -6.88 19.03
N ILE A 465 27.05 -6.37 17.86
CA ILE A 465 25.89 -5.49 17.70
C ILE A 465 24.68 -6.33 17.31
N ASN A 466 23.56 -6.15 18.01
CA ASN A 466 22.32 -6.83 17.65
C ASN A 466 21.77 -6.31 16.32
N GLY A 467 20.93 -7.09 15.65
CA GLY A 467 20.25 -6.60 14.47
C GLY A 467 19.02 -7.37 14.08
N SER A 468 18.42 -6.97 12.96
CA SER A 468 17.23 -7.62 12.43
C SER A 468 17.19 -7.64 10.92
N ALA A 469 16.48 -8.62 10.38
CA ALA A 469 15.86 -8.52 9.07
C ALA A 469 14.39 -8.10 9.29
N MET A 470 14.01 -6.94 8.79
CA MET A 470 12.70 -6.33 9.05
C MET A 470 11.83 -6.37 7.79
N PRO A 471 10.82 -7.24 7.72
CA PRO A 471 9.87 -7.24 6.61
C PRO A 471 9.06 -5.95 6.62
N VAL A 472 8.81 -5.38 5.44
CA VAL A 472 8.08 -4.10 5.35
C VAL A 472 6.66 -4.21 5.88
N ASP A 473 6.01 -5.36 5.75
CA ASP A 473 4.67 -5.57 6.31
C ASP A 473 4.70 -5.53 7.84
N ILE A 474 5.66 -6.20 8.46
CA ILE A 474 5.88 -6.17 9.91
C ILE A 474 6.23 -4.75 10.40
N LEU A 475 7.02 -3.99 9.63
CA LEU A 475 7.33 -2.61 9.98
C LEU A 475 6.10 -1.68 9.89
N ILE A 476 5.23 -1.89 8.90
CA ILE A 476 3.96 -1.15 8.79
C ILE A 476 3.06 -1.49 9.97
N ASP A 477 2.91 -2.77 10.30
CA ASP A 477 2.13 -3.21 11.46
C ASP A 477 2.70 -2.62 12.76
N PHE A 478 4.03 -2.63 12.92
CA PHE A 478 4.69 -1.98 14.05
C PHE A 478 4.44 -0.48 14.09
N ALA A 479 4.50 0.22 12.95
CA ALA A 479 4.25 1.66 12.87
C ALA A 479 2.81 2.04 13.22
N GLN A 480 1.83 1.22 12.82
CA GLN A 480 0.43 1.37 13.21
C GLN A 480 0.25 1.15 14.72
N ASP A 481 0.74 0.02 15.23
CA ASP A 481 0.70 -0.32 16.66
C ASP A 481 1.42 0.73 17.52
N TYR A 482 2.54 1.28 17.05
CA TYR A 482 3.31 2.28 17.77
C TYR A 482 2.48 3.54 18.07
N ILE A 483 1.65 3.95 17.11
CA ILE A 483 0.73 5.09 17.27
C ILE A 483 -0.46 4.69 18.14
N GLU A 484 -1.10 3.56 17.83
CA GLU A 484 -2.36 3.15 18.48
C GLU A 484 -2.17 2.76 19.95
N LYS A 485 -1.07 2.05 20.25
CA LYS A 485 -0.75 1.54 21.59
C LYS A 485 0.18 2.46 22.39
N GLY A 486 0.69 3.53 21.76
CA GLY A 486 1.56 4.50 22.43
C GLY A 486 2.93 3.95 22.83
N TYR A 487 3.53 3.12 21.98
CA TYR A 487 4.89 2.61 22.22
C TYR A 487 5.94 3.74 22.26
N ASN A 488 7.12 3.42 22.78
CA ASN A 488 8.26 4.34 22.88
C ASN A 488 9.53 3.73 22.27
N HIS A 489 10.67 4.45 22.30
CA HIS A 489 11.88 4.01 21.63
C HIS A 489 12.49 2.70 22.18
N ASN A 490 12.10 2.23 23.38
CA ASN A 490 12.51 0.90 23.84
C ASN A 490 11.88 -0.21 22.99
N ALA A 491 10.63 -0.03 22.54
CA ALA A 491 9.97 -0.97 21.63
C ALA A 491 10.71 -1.05 20.29
N ILE A 492 11.20 0.10 19.79
CA ILE A 492 12.04 0.17 18.60
C ILE A 492 13.36 -0.58 18.84
N GLN A 493 14.05 -0.29 19.94
CA GLN A 493 15.29 -0.97 20.27
C GLN A 493 15.11 -2.49 20.35
N TYR A 494 14.02 -2.96 20.96
CA TYR A 494 13.68 -4.38 21.04
C TYR A 494 13.46 -5.00 19.66
N ILE A 495 12.51 -4.46 18.88
CA ILE A 495 12.07 -5.11 17.64
C ILE A 495 13.18 -5.15 16.59
N PHE A 496 14.08 -4.15 16.60
CA PHE A 496 15.24 -4.10 15.71
C PHE A 496 16.47 -4.87 16.24
N SER A 497 16.38 -5.49 17.43
CA SER A 497 17.46 -6.26 18.06
C SER A 497 17.15 -7.75 18.21
N VAL A 498 16.15 -8.27 17.51
CA VAL A 498 15.67 -9.67 17.65
C VAL A 498 16.64 -10.73 17.13
N ASN A 499 17.67 -10.33 16.37
CA ASN A 499 18.73 -11.20 15.82
C ASN A 499 18.25 -12.28 14.83
N LYS A 500 17.14 -12.00 14.15
CA LYS A 500 16.49 -12.83 13.14
C LYS A 500 15.60 -11.99 12.23
N GLU A 501 14.84 -12.64 11.36
CA GLU A 501 13.67 -12.02 10.73
C GLU A 501 12.61 -11.66 11.77
N ALA A 502 12.25 -10.38 11.82
CA ALA A 502 11.19 -9.86 12.68
C ALA A 502 9.84 -10.42 12.20
N SER A 503 9.00 -10.78 13.15
CA SER A 503 7.73 -11.48 12.93
C SER A 503 6.60 -10.89 13.76
N ILE A 504 5.37 -11.29 13.45
CA ILE A 504 4.18 -10.92 14.23
C ILE A 504 4.34 -11.33 15.71
N ALA A 505 4.96 -12.47 15.99
CA ALA A 505 5.20 -12.92 17.37
C ALA A 505 6.09 -11.95 18.17
N ASP A 506 7.05 -11.29 17.50
CA ASP A 506 7.90 -10.30 18.15
C ASP A 506 7.13 -9.00 18.44
N LEU A 507 6.16 -8.62 17.58
CA LEU A 507 5.24 -7.51 17.85
C LEU A 507 4.27 -7.83 18.99
N GLU A 508 3.82 -9.08 19.09
CA GLU A 508 2.95 -9.50 20.19
C GLU A 508 3.67 -9.47 21.54
N ALA A 509 4.97 -9.81 21.55
CA ALA A 509 5.80 -9.71 22.73
C ALA A 509 5.94 -8.26 23.23
N LEU A 510 5.80 -7.25 22.35
CA LEU A 510 5.82 -5.83 22.75
C LEU A 510 4.62 -5.43 23.61
N ASN A 511 3.48 -6.11 23.52
CA ASN A 511 2.31 -5.77 24.33
C ASN A 511 2.61 -5.88 25.84
N GLY A 512 3.53 -6.77 26.25
CA GLY A 512 3.97 -6.90 27.64
C GLY A 512 4.78 -5.70 28.17
N PHE A 513 5.31 -4.83 27.28
CA PHE A 513 6.04 -3.62 27.69
C PHE A 513 5.10 -2.49 28.14
N VAL A 514 3.87 -2.44 27.62
CA VAL A 514 2.89 -1.40 27.96
C VAL A 514 2.31 -1.66 29.35
N GLU A 515 1.94 -2.91 29.64
CA GLU A 515 1.42 -3.33 30.95
C GLU A 515 2.44 -3.05 32.08
N TYR A 516 3.73 -3.28 31.86
CA TYR A 516 4.75 -3.03 32.89
C TYR A 516 4.95 -1.52 33.18
N SER A 517 4.73 -0.65 32.18
CA SER A 517 4.88 0.80 32.35
C SER A 517 3.72 1.45 33.11
N GLU A 518 2.50 0.93 32.93
CA GLU A 518 1.31 1.37 33.68
C GLU A 518 1.33 0.89 35.13
N TYR A 519 1.81 -0.34 35.38
CA TYR A 519 1.99 -0.84 36.75
C TYR A 519 3.05 -0.04 37.52
N HIS A 520 4.18 0.31 36.91
CA HIS A 520 5.21 1.11 37.58
C HIS A 520 4.82 2.58 37.81
N THR A 521 3.97 3.17 36.97
CA THR A 521 3.42 4.51 37.23
C THR A 521 2.40 4.50 38.38
N MET A 522 1.63 3.42 38.54
CA MET A 522 0.74 3.24 39.69
C MET A 522 1.51 3.02 41.00
N ASP A 523 2.56 2.20 41.00
CA ASP A 523 3.40 1.94 42.18
C ASP A 523 4.18 3.19 42.63
N THR A 524 4.69 4.01 41.70
CA THR A 524 5.36 5.27 42.04
C THR A 524 4.40 6.35 42.56
N ILE A 525 3.14 6.35 42.11
CA ILE A 525 2.09 7.22 42.69
C ILE A 525 1.69 6.73 44.09
N ALA A 526 1.66 5.41 44.32
CA ALA A 526 1.38 4.82 45.63
C ALA A 526 2.52 5.09 46.64
N GLU A 527 3.79 4.92 46.25
CA GLU A 527 4.95 5.25 47.08
C GLU A 527 5.06 6.76 47.39
N ALA A 528 4.67 7.62 46.45
CA ALA A 528 4.61 9.06 46.68
C ALA A 528 3.48 9.43 47.67
N ALA A 529 2.35 8.72 47.62
CA ALA A 529 1.24 8.94 48.55
C ALA A 529 1.59 8.48 49.98
N GLU A 530 2.24 7.34 50.17
CA GLU A 530 2.67 6.86 51.50
C GLU A 530 3.72 7.77 52.14
N ASN A 531 4.67 8.30 51.36
CA ASN A 531 5.67 9.25 51.87
C ASN A 531 5.10 10.63 52.22
N THR A 532 3.95 11.00 51.64
CA THR A 532 3.26 12.27 51.96
C THR A 532 2.49 12.16 53.29
N VAL A 533 1.91 10.99 53.59
CA VAL A 533 1.19 10.74 54.85
C VAL A 533 2.14 10.67 56.05
N LEU A 534 3.33 10.06 55.89
CA LEU A 534 4.33 9.98 56.96
C LEU A 534 4.93 11.36 57.34
N HIS A 535 5.02 12.29 56.38
CA HIS A 535 5.50 13.65 56.64
C HIS A 535 4.45 14.58 57.29
N GLU A 536 3.15 14.26 57.20
CA GLU A 536 2.10 15.00 57.90
C GLU A 536 1.92 14.55 59.37
N GLU A 537 2.27 13.31 59.70
CA GLU A 537 2.22 12.82 61.09
C GLU A 537 3.41 13.29 61.96
N GLU A 538 4.60 13.54 61.38
CA GLU A 538 5.75 14.08 62.12
C GLU A 538 5.66 15.59 62.42
N ASN A 539 4.77 16.34 61.75
CA ASN A 539 4.60 17.79 61.96
C ASN A 539 3.47 18.17 62.93
N ASN A 540 2.78 17.21 63.54
CA ASN A 540 1.69 17.43 64.50
C ASN A 540 1.97 16.83 65.90
N GLY A 541 3.24 16.62 66.26
CA GLY A 541 3.69 16.15 67.58
C GLY A 541 4.27 17.23 68.48
#